data_AF-A0A952Y455-F1
#
_entry.id   AF-A0A952Y455-F1
#
_cell.length_a   1.000
_cell.length_b   1.000
_cell.length_c   1.000
_cell.angle_alpha   90.00
_cell.angle_beta   90.00
_cell.angle_gamma   90.00
#
_symmetry.space_group_name_H-M   'P 1'
#
loop_
_entity.id
_entity.type
_entity.pdbx_description
1 polymer ?
#
loop_
_entity_poly.entity_id
_entity_poly.type
_entity_poly.pdbx_seq_one_letter_code
_entity_poly.pdbx_strand_id
1 'polypeptide(L)'
;MDTRRTRIGARAVAARGAIAIAVACATVLAVPRAASAQAGADVATRELAARAPAKSTAQGVRPDVERLSIDELDRLAAESRQRWSTSRHGQMLLRILPAGPRPSELPEPDSRGARLTALYCVQCHHLPDPAMHDADRWRGVVQRMVPRMEGRGNLGALMADMMKAPGGAQAPGLAAPRPGEAREIVAYLQRHAQQPLDPTQPGLARALDTDAGRMFRHACDQCHVLPDPKRHVAADWPAVVRRMQANMMWMNRVAGTRFDVREPQLRAADIVAFLQRHAR
;
A
#
# COMPACT_ATOMS: atom_id res chain seq x y z
N MET A 1 -34.28 68.99 -20.48
CA MET A 1 -33.00 69.28 -19.79
C MET A 1 -32.21 67.97 -19.81
N ASP A 2 -31.50 67.61 -20.88
CA ASP A 2 -30.33 68.29 -21.47
C ASP A 2 -29.22 68.44 -20.40
N THR A 3 -27.96 68.01 -20.53
CA THR A 3 -27.13 67.73 -21.71
C THR A 3 -25.86 66.95 -21.27
N ARG A 4 -25.41 66.01 -22.12
CA ARG A 4 -24.03 65.76 -22.64
C ARG A 4 -22.77 65.79 -21.73
N ARG A 5 -22.03 64.67 -21.85
CA ARG A 5 -20.62 64.51 -22.29
C ARG A 5 -19.67 65.73 -22.22
N THR A 6 -18.47 65.49 -21.69
CA THR A 6 -17.20 65.83 -22.39
C THR A 6 -15.99 65.02 -21.89
N ARG A 7 -15.29 64.38 -22.82
CA ARG A 7 -13.86 63.99 -22.75
C ARG A 7 -13.04 65.13 -23.35
N ILE A 8 -11.90 65.49 -22.76
CA ILE A 8 -10.70 66.10 -23.41
C ILE A 8 -9.53 65.68 -22.50
N GLY A 9 -8.51 64.90 -22.93
CA GLY A 9 -7.36 65.29 -23.77
C GLY A 9 -6.34 66.08 -22.94
N ALA A 10 -5.02 66.06 -23.11
CA ALA A 10 -4.02 65.22 -23.77
C ALA A 10 -2.64 65.89 -23.45
N ARG A 11 -1.54 65.14 -23.62
CA ARG A 11 -0.16 65.59 -23.92
C ARG A 11 0.81 66.02 -22.79
N ALA A 12 1.80 65.12 -22.64
CA ALA A 12 3.24 65.28 -22.39
C ALA A 12 3.91 66.65 -22.51
N VAL A 13 4.90 66.91 -21.65
CA VAL A 13 6.26 67.41 -22.00
C VAL A 13 7.26 66.94 -20.92
N ALA A 14 8.46 66.56 -21.36
CA ALA A 14 9.61 66.12 -20.57
C ALA A 14 10.40 67.28 -19.92
N ALA A 15 11.08 67.03 -18.81
CA ALA A 15 12.29 67.76 -18.43
C ALA A 15 13.23 66.91 -17.58
N ARG A 16 14.51 67.01 -17.91
CA ARG A 16 15.67 66.28 -17.42
C ARG A 16 16.07 66.74 -16.01
N GLY A 17 16.55 65.82 -15.18
CA GLY A 17 17.26 66.12 -13.94
C GLY A 17 18.08 64.90 -13.51
N ALA A 18 19.39 64.97 -13.68
CA ALA A 18 20.35 63.92 -13.38
C ALA A 18 20.51 63.74 -11.87
N ILE A 19 20.45 62.49 -11.39
CA ILE A 19 21.09 62.09 -10.13
C ILE A 19 21.79 60.76 -10.41
N ALA A 20 23.12 60.82 -10.45
CA ALA A 20 23.97 59.65 -10.45
C ALA A 20 23.96 59.04 -9.04
N ILE A 21 23.52 57.78 -8.92
CA ILE A 21 23.77 56.96 -7.74
C ILE A 21 24.58 55.75 -8.22
N ALA A 22 25.85 55.74 -7.82
CA ALA A 22 26.72 54.60 -7.99
C ALA A 22 26.18 53.42 -7.16
N VAL A 23 25.82 52.33 -7.83
CA VAL A 23 25.56 51.04 -7.16
C VAL A 23 26.66 50.09 -7.59
N ALA A 24 27.39 49.62 -6.58
CA ALA A 24 28.55 48.75 -6.68
C ALA A 24 28.23 47.45 -7.45
N CYS A 25 29.17 47.03 -8.28
CA CYS A 25 29.22 45.69 -8.86
C CYS A 25 29.25 44.63 -7.74
N ALA A 26 28.12 43.97 -7.51
CA ALA A 26 28.10 42.72 -6.76
C ALA A 26 28.67 41.62 -7.65
N THR A 27 29.89 41.19 -7.33
CA THR A 27 30.48 39.96 -7.85
C THR A 27 29.60 38.78 -7.47
N VAL A 28 29.09 38.06 -8.48
CA VAL A 28 28.41 36.79 -8.29
C VAL A 28 29.46 35.76 -7.86
N LEU A 29 29.54 35.49 -6.55
CA LEU A 29 30.21 34.29 -6.05
C LEU A 29 29.31 33.09 -6.36
N ALA A 30 29.74 32.28 -7.32
CA ALA A 30 29.13 30.99 -7.58
C ALA A 30 29.29 30.09 -6.34
N VAL A 31 28.18 29.80 -5.67
CA VAL A 31 28.12 28.77 -4.62
C VAL A 31 28.29 27.40 -5.30
N PRO A 32 29.25 26.54 -4.89
CA PRO A 32 29.37 25.21 -5.44
C PRO A 32 28.13 24.39 -5.11
N ARG A 33 27.42 23.95 -6.14
CA ARG A 33 26.23 23.11 -6.04
C ARG A 33 26.69 21.68 -5.68
N ALA A 34 26.37 21.26 -4.45
CA ALA A 34 26.14 19.89 -4.01
C ALA A 34 26.83 18.75 -4.79
N ALA A 35 28.14 18.55 -4.57
CA ALA A 35 28.82 17.29 -4.92
C ALA A 35 28.86 16.29 -3.74
N SER A 36 28.64 16.76 -2.50
CA SER A 36 28.84 15.95 -1.29
C SER A 36 27.63 15.09 -0.88
N ALA A 37 26.41 15.42 -1.31
CA ALA A 37 25.22 14.60 -0.99
C ALA A 37 25.08 13.37 -1.90
N GLN A 38 25.51 13.48 -3.16
CA GLN A 38 25.48 12.39 -4.13
C GLN A 38 26.51 11.29 -3.79
N ALA A 39 27.71 11.69 -3.36
CA ALA A 39 28.78 10.77 -2.99
C ALA A 39 28.40 9.88 -1.78
N GLY A 40 27.69 10.41 -0.78
CA GLY A 40 27.22 9.64 0.37
C GLY A 40 26.14 8.60 0.02
N ALA A 41 25.25 8.94 -0.92
CA ALA A 41 24.23 8.02 -1.42
C ALA A 41 24.81 6.92 -2.32
N ASP A 42 25.82 7.24 -3.14
CA ASP A 42 26.54 6.27 -4.00
C ASP A 42 27.42 5.32 -3.19
N VAL A 43 28.01 5.77 -2.09
CA VAL A 43 28.79 4.90 -1.19
C VAL A 43 27.87 3.96 -0.42
N ALA A 44 26.76 4.45 0.14
CA ALA A 44 25.78 3.61 0.85
C ALA A 44 25.13 2.56 -0.06
N THR A 45 24.82 2.91 -1.32
CA THR A 45 24.27 1.97 -2.30
C THR A 45 25.32 0.95 -2.78
N ARG A 46 26.59 1.34 -2.93
CA ARG A 46 27.69 0.39 -3.23
C ARG A 46 27.99 -0.55 -2.06
N GLU A 47 27.95 -0.09 -0.82
CA GLU A 47 28.14 -0.96 0.36
C GLU A 47 27.00 -1.98 0.53
N LEU A 48 25.77 -1.62 0.18
CA LEU A 48 24.63 -2.56 0.15
C LEU A 48 24.73 -3.58 -0.98
N ALA A 49 25.22 -3.17 -2.15
CA ALA A 49 25.41 -4.06 -3.31
C ALA A 49 26.65 -4.97 -3.20
N ALA A 50 27.68 -4.56 -2.46
CA ALA A 50 28.92 -5.32 -2.26
C ALA A 50 28.83 -6.38 -1.14
N ARG A 51 27.75 -6.41 -0.37
CA ARG A 51 27.52 -7.48 0.62
C ARG A 51 27.22 -8.77 -0.12
N ALA A 52 28.06 -9.78 0.09
CA ALA A 52 27.81 -11.15 -0.34
C ALA A 52 26.35 -11.53 0.02
N PRO A 53 25.63 -12.26 -0.86
CA PRO A 53 24.26 -12.66 -0.58
C PRO A 53 24.23 -13.33 0.80
N ALA A 54 23.39 -12.81 1.69
CA ALA A 54 23.24 -13.39 3.01
C ALA A 54 22.88 -14.87 2.85
N LYS A 55 23.59 -15.75 3.56
CA LYS A 55 23.20 -17.16 3.64
C LYS A 55 21.75 -17.20 4.13
N SER A 56 20.89 -17.95 3.44
CA SER A 56 19.46 -18.04 3.76
C SER A 56 19.28 -18.43 5.22
N THR A 57 18.66 -17.54 5.99
CA THR A 57 18.30 -17.76 7.41
C THR A 57 16.93 -18.44 7.55
N ALA A 58 16.28 -18.81 6.44
CA ALA A 58 14.93 -19.40 6.39
C ALA A 58 14.79 -20.84 6.94
N GLN A 59 15.82 -21.31 7.65
CA GLN A 59 15.85 -22.60 8.36
C GLN A 59 15.36 -22.45 9.81
N GLY A 60 14.61 -21.38 10.11
CA GLY A 60 13.89 -21.22 11.37
C GLY A 60 13.02 -22.43 11.72
N VAL A 61 12.60 -22.51 12.98
CA VAL A 61 11.74 -23.61 13.45
C VAL A 61 10.43 -23.59 12.68
N ARG A 62 10.12 -24.71 12.03
CA ARG A 62 8.87 -24.92 11.30
C ARG A 62 7.98 -25.82 12.16
N PRO A 63 6.96 -25.27 12.83
CA PRO A 63 5.99 -26.10 13.51
C PRO A 63 5.27 -27.01 12.50
N ASP A 64 4.86 -28.19 12.95
CA ASP A 64 4.01 -29.08 12.16
C ASP A 64 2.63 -28.43 12.00
N VAL A 65 2.35 -27.92 10.79
CA VAL A 65 1.14 -27.14 10.50
C VAL A 65 -0.13 -27.95 10.74
N GLU A 66 -0.07 -29.27 10.62
CA GLU A 66 -1.22 -30.16 10.84
C GLU A 66 -1.61 -30.26 12.32
N ARG A 67 -0.68 -29.92 13.23
CA ARG A 67 -0.90 -29.98 14.68
C ARG A 67 -1.27 -28.64 15.31
N LEU A 68 -1.10 -27.54 14.58
CA LEU A 68 -1.43 -26.22 15.08
C LEU A 68 -2.94 -26.03 15.08
N SER A 69 -3.54 -25.86 16.25
CA SER A 69 -4.94 -25.42 16.38
C SER A 69 -5.12 -23.97 15.91
N ILE A 70 -6.37 -23.58 15.64
CA ILE A 70 -6.65 -22.21 15.19
C ILE A 70 -6.37 -21.17 16.29
N ASP A 71 -6.61 -21.51 17.56
CA ASP A 71 -6.31 -20.64 18.70
C ASP A 71 -4.80 -20.44 18.88
N GLU A 72 -4.01 -21.49 18.65
CA GLU A 72 -2.55 -21.37 18.63
C GLU A 72 -2.07 -20.48 17.50
N LEU A 73 -2.70 -20.54 16.32
CA LEU A 73 -2.37 -19.65 15.20
C LEU A 73 -2.73 -18.20 15.52
N ASP A 74 -3.89 -17.93 16.11
CA ASP A 74 -4.30 -16.58 16.56
C ASP A 74 -3.28 -16.02 17.58
N ARG A 75 -2.86 -16.84 18.54
CA ARG A 75 -1.83 -16.49 19.52
C ARG A 75 -0.48 -16.19 18.85
N LEU A 76 -0.01 -17.08 17.96
CA LEU A 76 1.26 -16.90 17.22
C LEU A 76 1.23 -15.66 16.32
N ALA A 77 0.06 -15.34 15.73
CA ALA A 77 -0.14 -14.13 14.95
C ALA A 77 -0.06 -12.87 15.82
N ALA A 78 -0.68 -12.87 17.00
CA ALA A 78 -0.59 -11.77 17.96
C ALA A 78 0.84 -11.58 18.48
N GLU A 79 1.53 -12.67 18.82
CA GLU A 79 2.94 -12.65 19.21
C GLU A 79 3.82 -12.11 18.08
N SER A 80 3.59 -12.55 16.84
CA SER A 80 4.33 -12.06 15.68
C SER A 80 4.14 -10.55 15.52
N ARG A 81 2.89 -10.07 15.59
CA ARG A 81 2.57 -8.65 15.55
C ARG A 81 3.29 -7.86 16.63
N GLN A 82 3.27 -8.34 17.87
CA GLN A 82 3.97 -7.69 18.96
C GLN A 82 5.47 -7.60 18.65
N ARG A 83 6.10 -8.71 18.27
CA ARG A 83 7.53 -8.78 17.96
C ARG A 83 7.95 -7.79 16.89
N TRP A 84 7.28 -7.79 15.73
CA TRP A 84 7.71 -6.93 14.64
C TRP A 84 7.33 -5.47 14.85
N SER A 85 6.19 -5.17 15.50
CA SER A 85 5.76 -3.78 15.75
C SER A 85 6.65 -3.03 16.75
N THR A 86 7.24 -3.74 17.72
CA THR A 86 8.22 -3.17 18.66
C THR A 86 9.66 -3.28 18.20
N SER A 87 9.91 -3.90 17.04
CA SER A 87 11.26 -4.00 16.48
C SER A 87 11.75 -2.64 15.95
N ARG A 88 13.06 -2.52 15.72
CA ARG A 88 13.66 -1.34 15.07
C ARG A 88 13.05 -1.02 13.69
N HIS A 89 12.41 -2.00 13.04
CA HIS A 89 11.77 -1.87 11.73
C HIS A 89 10.24 -1.78 11.82
N GLY A 90 9.66 -1.72 13.02
CA GLY A 90 8.21 -1.84 13.24
C GLY A 90 7.39 -0.80 12.47
N GLN A 91 7.82 0.45 12.43
CA GLN A 91 7.15 1.52 11.67
C GLN A 91 7.18 1.29 10.15
N MET A 92 8.16 0.57 9.63
CA MET A 92 8.20 0.18 8.23
C MET A 92 7.23 -0.97 7.97
N LEU A 93 7.21 -1.96 8.85
CA LEU A 93 6.39 -3.17 8.73
C LEU A 93 4.90 -2.89 8.90
N LEU A 94 4.55 -2.00 9.84
CA LEU A 94 3.22 -1.44 10.02
C LEU A 94 2.71 -0.65 8.82
N ARG A 95 3.55 -0.35 7.82
CA ARG A 95 3.21 0.37 6.58
C ARG A 95 3.11 -0.54 5.34
N ILE A 96 3.37 -1.84 5.47
CA ILE A 96 3.32 -2.77 4.33
C ILE A 96 1.89 -3.13 3.98
N LEU A 97 1.08 -3.51 4.98
CA LEU A 97 -0.34 -3.81 4.84
C LEU A 97 -1.12 -3.14 5.99
N PRO A 98 -2.37 -2.69 5.74
CA PRO A 98 -3.24 -2.26 6.82
C PRO A 98 -3.57 -3.44 7.74
N ALA A 99 -4.22 -3.17 8.87
CA ALA A 99 -4.70 -4.23 9.74
C ALA A 99 -5.60 -5.19 8.96
N GLY A 100 -5.24 -6.47 8.98
CA GLY A 100 -5.93 -7.55 8.28
C GLY A 100 -6.67 -8.49 9.24
N PRO A 101 -7.25 -9.59 8.73
CA PRO A 101 -7.96 -10.57 9.54
C PRO A 101 -7.03 -11.27 10.54
N ARG A 102 -7.62 -11.85 11.58
CA ARG A 102 -6.98 -12.90 12.38
C ARG A 102 -7.00 -14.24 11.64
N PRO A 103 -6.08 -15.17 11.94
CA PRO A 103 -6.15 -16.53 11.42
C PRO A 103 -7.54 -17.17 11.51
N SER A 104 -8.22 -17.04 12.65
CA SER A 104 -9.59 -17.54 12.87
C SER A 104 -10.67 -16.88 11.99
N GLU A 105 -10.37 -15.74 11.39
CA GLU A 105 -11.28 -14.97 10.52
C GLU A 105 -11.02 -15.24 9.03
N LEU A 106 -10.00 -16.04 8.71
CA LEU A 106 -9.73 -16.46 7.34
C LEU A 106 -10.85 -17.38 6.81
N PRO A 107 -11.18 -17.35 5.51
CA PRO A 107 -12.04 -18.36 4.88
C PRO A 107 -11.47 -19.76 5.07
N GLU A 108 -12.32 -20.73 5.43
CA GLU A 108 -11.88 -22.11 5.72
C GLU A 108 -10.65 -22.14 6.66
N PRO A 109 -10.74 -21.56 7.88
CA PRO A 109 -9.58 -21.27 8.73
C PRO A 109 -8.85 -22.55 9.17
N ASP A 110 -9.55 -23.68 9.22
CA ASP A 110 -8.98 -24.98 9.56
C ASP A 110 -8.27 -25.68 8.40
N SER A 111 -8.42 -25.18 7.17
CA SER A 111 -7.76 -25.73 5.99
C SER A 111 -6.25 -25.57 6.11
N ARG A 112 -5.50 -26.54 5.59
CA ARG A 112 -4.03 -26.48 5.56
C ARG A 112 -3.52 -25.20 4.89
N GLY A 113 -4.17 -24.75 3.82
CA GLY A 113 -3.84 -23.51 3.12
C GLY A 113 -4.00 -22.24 3.96
N ALA A 114 -5.08 -22.14 4.74
CA ALA A 114 -5.29 -21.05 5.69
C ALA A 114 -4.23 -21.07 6.79
N ARG A 115 -3.96 -22.24 7.38
CA ARG A 115 -2.94 -22.41 8.44
C ARG A 115 -1.54 -22.01 7.96
N LEU A 116 -1.14 -22.45 6.77
CA LEU A 116 0.14 -22.04 6.17
C LEU A 116 0.19 -20.53 5.91
N THR A 117 -0.89 -19.95 5.36
CA THR A 117 -0.97 -18.52 5.07
C THR A 117 -0.81 -17.71 6.36
N ALA A 118 -1.54 -18.08 7.41
CA ALA A 118 -1.42 -17.48 8.74
C ALA A 118 0.01 -17.61 9.31
N LEU A 119 0.55 -18.83 9.32
CA LEU A 119 1.85 -19.14 9.90
C LEU A 119 2.99 -18.34 9.25
N TYR A 120 2.95 -18.17 7.94
CA TYR A 120 4.05 -17.57 7.19
C TYR A 120 3.92 -16.06 7.00
N CYS A 121 2.74 -15.58 6.60
CA CYS A 121 2.60 -14.18 6.19
C CYS A 121 2.62 -13.20 7.37
N VAL A 122 2.15 -13.61 8.55
CA VAL A 122 2.06 -12.74 9.73
C VAL A 122 3.43 -12.47 10.40
N GLN A 123 4.46 -13.21 10.00
CA GLN A 123 5.80 -13.12 10.61
C GLN A 123 6.43 -11.73 10.43
N CYS A 124 6.04 -11.00 9.37
CA CYS A 124 6.65 -9.72 9.02
C CYS A 124 5.67 -8.55 8.98
N HIS A 125 4.40 -8.78 8.63
CA HIS A 125 3.39 -7.74 8.50
C HIS A 125 2.02 -8.28 8.91
N HIS A 126 0.97 -7.46 8.85
CA HIS A 126 -0.40 -7.93 9.04
C HIS A 126 -0.77 -9.05 8.07
N LEU A 127 -1.58 -10.01 8.51
CA LEU A 127 -2.04 -11.13 7.68
C LEU A 127 -2.82 -10.59 6.47
N PRO A 128 -2.45 -10.93 5.23
CA PRO A 128 -3.23 -10.56 4.05
C PRO A 128 -4.62 -11.21 4.07
N ASP A 129 -5.64 -10.43 3.71
CA ASP A 129 -6.98 -10.93 3.40
C ASP A 129 -6.96 -11.54 1.98
N PRO A 130 -7.32 -12.83 1.78
CA PRO A 130 -7.42 -13.42 0.45
C PRO A 130 -8.27 -12.60 -0.54
N ALA A 131 -9.29 -11.89 -0.05
CA ALA A 131 -10.17 -11.04 -0.85
C ALA A 131 -9.58 -9.65 -1.18
N MET A 132 -8.30 -9.40 -0.92
CA MET A 132 -7.63 -8.13 -1.28
C MET A 132 -7.12 -8.09 -2.72
N HIS A 133 -6.98 -9.24 -3.37
CA HIS A 133 -6.58 -9.37 -4.78
C HIS A 133 -7.45 -10.41 -5.48
N ASP A 134 -7.55 -10.30 -6.80
CA ASP A 134 -8.06 -11.35 -7.67
C ASP A 134 -7.07 -12.53 -7.76
N ALA A 135 -7.59 -13.67 -8.23
CA ALA A 135 -6.85 -14.93 -8.27
C ALA A 135 -5.55 -14.83 -9.10
N ASP A 136 -5.57 -14.08 -10.21
CA ASP A 136 -4.42 -13.98 -11.10
C ASP A 136 -3.23 -13.25 -10.47
N ARG A 137 -3.48 -12.28 -9.58
CA ARG A 137 -2.42 -11.51 -8.91
C ARG A 137 -1.70 -12.29 -7.82
N TRP A 138 -2.38 -13.20 -7.13
CA TRP A 138 -1.83 -13.86 -5.94
C TRP A 138 -0.55 -14.64 -6.19
N ARG A 139 -0.45 -15.34 -7.32
CA ARG A 139 0.77 -16.04 -7.72
C ARG A 139 1.98 -15.09 -7.76
N GLY A 140 1.83 -13.95 -8.43
CA GLY A 140 2.89 -12.96 -8.54
C GLY A 140 3.26 -12.33 -7.19
N VAL A 141 2.30 -12.13 -6.29
CA VAL A 141 2.56 -11.63 -4.93
C VAL A 141 3.41 -12.62 -4.15
N VAL A 142 3.00 -13.89 -4.07
CA VAL A 142 3.73 -14.93 -3.32
C VAL A 142 5.13 -15.15 -3.91
N GLN A 143 5.27 -15.17 -5.24
CA GLN A 143 6.57 -15.28 -5.92
C GLN A 143 7.56 -14.17 -5.55
N ARG A 144 7.08 -12.98 -5.20
CA ARG A 144 7.94 -11.89 -4.69
C ARG A 144 8.21 -12.01 -3.19
N MET A 145 7.27 -12.58 -2.41
CA MET A 145 7.41 -12.67 -0.96
C MET A 145 8.35 -13.80 -0.54
N VAL A 146 8.27 -14.98 -1.16
CA VAL A 146 9.09 -16.14 -0.76
C VAL A 146 10.59 -15.81 -0.80
N PRO A 147 11.16 -15.24 -1.88
CA PRO A 147 12.57 -14.85 -1.88
C PRO A 147 12.93 -13.84 -0.79
N ARG A 148 12.02 -12.90 -0.45
CA ARG A 148 12.26 -11.94 0.63
C ARG A 148 12.31 -12.65 1.98
N MET A 149 11.41 -13.59 2.23
CA MET A 149 11.43 -14.44 3.43
C MET A 149 12.70 -15.31 3.49
N GLU A 150 13.35 -15.58 2.37
CA GLU A 150 14.62 -16.29 2.33
C GLU A 150 15.84 -15.37 2.47
N GLY A 151 15.63 -14.06 2.70
CA GLY A 151 16.72 -13.07 2.77
C GLY A 151 17.33 -12.75 1.41
N ARG A 152 16.60 -12.97 0.31
CA ARG A 152 17.04 -12.77 -1.08
C ARG A 152 16.33 -11.58 -1.74
N GLY A 153 16.83 -11.18 -2.90
CA GLY A 153 16.28 -10.09 -3.72
C GLY A 153 16.75 -8.70 -3.30
N ASN A 154 16.07 -7.67 -3.80
CA ASN A 154 16.44 -6.26 -3.60
C ASN A 154 16.37 -5.78 -2.14
N LEU A 155 15.66 -6.51 -1.27
CA LEU A 155 15.62 -6.27 0.18
C LEU A 155 16.44 -7.30 0.97
N GLY A 156 17.27 -8.11 0.28
CA GLY A 156 17.84 -9.34 0.83
C GLY A 156 18.58 -9.18 2.14
N ALA A 157 19.52 -8.24 2.24
CA ALA A 157 20.28 -8.02 3.49
C ALA A 157 19.40 -7.55 4.66
N LEU A 158 18.43 -6.69 4.39
CA LEU A 158 17.46 -6.24 5.39
C LEU A 158 16.59 -7.42 5.86
N MET A 159 16.02 -8.15 4.90
CA MET A 159 15.14 -9.27 5.20
C MET A 159 15.88 -10.42 5.89
N ALA A 160 17.11 -10.73 5.46
CA ALA A 160 17.92 -11.76 6.10
C ALA A 160 18.16 -11.47 7.58
N ASP A 161 18.34 -10.19 7.93
CA ASP A 161 18.46 -9.77 9.32
C ASP A 161 17.12 -9.86 10.07
N MET A 162 16.02 -9.47 9.43
CA MET A 162 14.67 -9.59 10.01
C MET A 162 14.23 -11.03 10.23
N MET A 163 14.73 -11.95 9.41
CA MET A 163 14.45 -13.39 9.53
C MET A 163 15.28 -14.06 10.64
N LYS A 164 16.27 -13.36 11.23
CA LYS A 164 16.93 -13.84 12.45
C LYS A 164 15.98 -13.70 13.63
N ALA A 165 16.14 -14.57 14.61
CA ALA A 165 15.26 -14.57 15.77
C ALA A 165 15.39 -13.29 16.60
N PRO A 166 14.28 -12.75 17.12
CA PRO A 166 14.34 -11.79 18.21
C PRO A 166 14.85 -12.53 19.47
N GLY A 167 16.06 -12.21 19.91
CA GLY A 167 16.70 -12.86 21.07
C GLY A 167 18.20 -13.17 20.93
N GLY A 168 18.82 -12.87 19.78
CA GLY A 168 20.24 -13.13 19.55
C GLY A 168 20.51 -14.46 18.83
N ALA A 169 21.77 -14.89 18.77
CA ALA A 169 22.21 -16.02 17.95
C ALA A 169 21.65 -17.39 18.39
N GLN A 170 20.99 -17.46 19.56
CA GLN A 170 20.53 -18.70 20.19
C GLN A 170 19.03 -18.96 19.98
N ALA A 171 18.24 -17.96 19.58
CA ALA A 171 16.82 -18.15 19.33
C ALA A 171 16.59 -18.66 17.89
N PRO A 172 15.62 -19.56 17.67
CA PRO A 172 15.32 -20.05 16.32
C PRO A 172 14.71 -18.95 15.46
N GLY A 173 15.29 -18.77 14.27
CA GLY A 173 14.87 -17.74 13.31
C GLY A 173 13.44 -17.93 12.79
N LEU A 174 13.00 -16.96 12.01
CA LEU A 174 11.78 -17.05 11.20
C LEU A 174 11.99 -18.04 10.04
N ALA A 175 10.91 -18.55 9.48
CA ALA A 175 10.97 -19.54 8.42
C ALA A 175 10.22 -19.09 7.16
N ALA A 176 10.78 -19.41 6.00
CA ALA A 176 10.08 -19.31 4.72
C ALA A 176 9.35 -20.64 4.41
N PRO A 177 8.23 -20.59 3.67
CA PRO A 177 7.55 -21.80 3.22
C PRO A 177 8.43 -22.61 2.25
N ARG A 178 8.35 -23.93 2.34
CA ARG A 178 8.91 -24.86 1.34
C ARG A 178 8.21 -24.66 0.00
N PRO A 179 8.80 -25.11 -1.13
CA PRO A 179 8.15 -25.01 -2.44
C PRO A 179 6.76 -25.65 -2.50
N GLY A 180 6.52 -26.77 -1.79
CA GLY A 180 5.19 -27.38 -1.67
C GLY A 180 4.20 -26.50 -0.93
N GLU A 181 4.57 -26.03 0.26
CA GLU A 181 3.77 -25.13 1.10
C GLU A 181 3.46 -23.81 0.36
N ALA A 182 4.44 -23.24 -0.36
CA ALA A 182 4.24 -22.03 -1.15
C ALA A 182 3.20 -22.23 -2.27
N ARG A 183 3.17 -23.40 -2.93
CA ARG A 183 2.12 -23.73 -3.91
C ARG A 183 0.75 -23.82 -3.28
N GLU A 184 0.66 -24.37 -2.07
CA GLU A 184 -0.60 -24.49 -1.35
C GLU A 184 -1.12 -23.15 -0.83
N ILE A 185 -0.24 -22.28 -0.36
CA ILE A 185 -0.57 -20.88 -0.03
C ILE A 185 -1.15 -20.19 -1.26
N VAL A 186 -0.51 -20.32 -2.43
CA VAL A 186 -1.04 -19.75 -3.69
C VAL A 186 -2.41 -20.33 -4.01
N ALA A 187 -2.58 -21.65 -3.97
CA ALA A 187 -3.86 -22.29 -4.28
C ALA A 187 -4.99 -21.82 -3.34
N TYR A 188 -4.69 -21.67 -2.05
CA TYR A 188 -5.62 -21.15 -1.05
C TYR A 188 -6.01 -19.70 -1.34
N LEU A 189 -5.02 -18.82 -1.51
CA LEU A 189 -5.26 -17.39 -1.81
C LEU A 189 -6.05 -17.21 -3.10
N GLN A 190 -5.78 -18.01 -4.14
CA GLN A 190 -6.51 -17.99 -5.40
C GLN A 190 -7.96 -18.46 -5.26
N ARG A 191 -8.19 -19.51 -4.47
CA ARG A 191 -9.54 -20.05 -4.21
C ARG A 191 -10.44 -19.05 -3.50
N HIS A 192 -9.89 -18.32 -2.54
CA HIS A 192 -10.61 -17.33 -1.74
C HIS A 192 -10.38 -15.89 -2.20
N ALA A 193 -9.88 -15.72 -3.43
CA ALA A 193 -9.58 -14.43 -4.00
C ALA A 193 -10.83 -13.56 -4.18
N GLN A 194 -10.60 -12.26 -4.34
CA GLN A 194 -11.62 -11.32 -4.74
C GLN A 194 -12.18 -11.70 -6.10
N GLN A 195 -13.49 -11.87 -6.19
CA GLN A 195 -14.17 -11.98 -7.47
C GLN A 195 -14.19 -10.60 -8.14
N PRO A 196 -13.63 -10.47 -9.34
CA PRO A 196 -13.72 -9.22 -10.09
C PRO A 196 -15.17 -8.97 -10.46
N LEU A 197 -15.56 -7.70 -10.45
CA LEU A 197 -16.80 -7.25 -11.04
C LEU A 197 -16.83 -7.68 -12.52
N ASP A 198 -17.90 -8.33 -12.94
CA ASP A 198 -18.14 -8.62 -14.36
C ASP A 198 -18.78 -7.38 -15.02
N PRO A 199 -18.02 -6.60 -15.83
CA PRO A 199 -18.53 -5.38 -16.42
C PRO A 199 -19.43 -5.65 -17.63
N THR A 200 -19.57 -6.90 -18.07
CA THR A 200 -20.37 -7.24 -19.26
C THR A 200 -21.85 -7.37 -18.97
N GLN A 201 -22.25 -7.43 -17.69
CA GLN A 201 -23.66 -7.42 -17.29
C GLN A 201 -24.31 -6.07 -17.69
N PRO A 202 -25.28 -6.05 -18.63
CA PRO A 202 -25.74 -4.80 -19.25
C PRO A 202 -26.28 -3.75 -18.27
N GLY A 203 -27.02 -4.19 -17.23
CA GLY A 203 -27.55 -3.29 -16.21
C GLY A 203 -26.47 -2.66 -15.33
N LEU A 204 -25.40 -3.41 -15.06
CA LEU A 204 -24.27 -2.95 -14.26
C LEU A 204 -23.34 -2.05 -15.08
N ALA A 205 -23.09 -2.39 -16.35
CA ALA A 205 -22.31 -1.56 -17.27
C ALA A 205 -22.85 -0.12 -17.30
N ARG A 206 -24.17 0.04 -17.51
CA ARG A 206 -24.83 1.35 -17.49
C ARG A 206 -24.72 2.04 -16.12
N ALA A 207 -24.82 1.29 -15.04
CA ALA A 207 -24.69 1.84 -13.69
C ALA A 207 -23.29 2.40 -13.42
N LEU A 208 -22.23 1.73 -13.93
CA LEU A 208 -20.83 2.16 -13.81
C LEU A 208 -20.52 3.46 -14.57
N ASP A 209 -21.36 3.85 -15.51
CA ASP A 209 -21.25 5.11 -16.27
C ASP A 209 -21.95 6.28 -15.58
N THR A 210 -22.76 6.05 -14.55
CA THR A 210 -23.33 7.13 -13.73
C THR A 210 -22.26 7.80 -12.87
N ASP A 211 -22.51 9.01 -12.38
CA ASP A 211 -21.60 9.73 -11.48
C ASP A 211 -21.19 8.90 -10.25
N ALA A 212 -22.16 8.22 -9.63
CA ALA A 212 -21.91 7.35 -8.48
C ALA A 212 -21.09 6.10 -8.88
N GLY A 213 -21.37 5.52 -10.05
CA GLY A 213 -20.59 4.42 -10.61
C GLY A 213 -19.14 4.81 -10.92
N ARG A 214 -18.91 6.01 -11.47
CA ARG A 214 -17.56 6.54 -11.71
C ARG A 214 -16.81 6.79 -10.40
N MET A 215 -17.47 7.32 -9.37
CA MET A 215 -16.87 7.48 -8.03
C MET A 215 -16.49 6.13 -7.42
N PHE A 216 -17.36 5.14 -7.53
CA PHE A 216 -17.06 3.78 -7.11
C PHE A 216 -15.84 3.21 -7.85
N ARG A 217 -15.79 3.36 -9.18
CA ARG A 217 -14.65 2.88 -9.97
C ARG A 217 -13.35 3.54 -9.54
N HIS A 218 -13.33 4.87 -9.57
CA HIS A 218 -12.18 5.67 -9.18
C HIS A 218 -11.70 5.40 -7.76
N ALA A 219 -12.58 5.06 -6.82
CA ALA A 219 -12.16 4.74 -5.45
C ALA A 219 -11.52 3.35 -5.35
N CYS A 220 -12.16 2.34 -5.96
CA CYS A 220 -11.90 0.95 -5.66
C CYS A 220 -10.89 0.29 -6.61
N ASP A 221 -10.70 0.78 -7.84
CA ASP A 221 -9.75 0.20 -8.82
C ASP A 221 -8.29 0.59 -8.58
N GLN A 222 -8.03 1.56 -7.70
CA GLN A 222 -6.68 2.08 -7.46
C GLN A 222 -5.74 1.04 -6.81
N CYS A 223 -6.30 0.07 -6.07
CA CYS A 223 -5.50 -0.90 -5.30
C CYS A 223 -5.71 -2.35 -5.75
N HIS A 224 -6.94 -2.72 -6.12
CA HIS A 224 -7.33 -4.08 -6.50
C HIS A 224 -8.35 -4.05 -7.64
N VAL A 225 -8.78 -5.22 -8.12
CA VAL A 225 -9.85 -5.29 -9.13
C VAL A 225 -11.15 -4.69 -8.57
N LEU A 226 -12.07 -4.25 -9.44
CA LEU A 226 -13.33 -3.70 -8.93
C LEU A 226 -14.11 -4.76 -8.16
N PRO A 227 -14.59 -4.43 -6.96
CA PRO A 227 -15.30 -5.41 -6.16
C PRO A 227 -16.75 -5.59 -6.62
N ASP A 228 -17.21 -6.83 -6.79
CA ASP A 228 -18.65 -7.11 -6.99
C ASP A 228 -19.50 -6.60 -5.81
N PRO A 229 -20.48 -5.68 -6.02
CA PRO A 229 -21.43 -5.23 -5.02
C PRO A 229 -22.25 -6.34 -4.35
N LYS A 230 -22.43 -7.50 -5.00
CA LYS A 230 -23.19 -8.64 -4.47
C LYS A 230 -22.48 -9.42 -3.36
N ARG A 231 -21.20 -9.13 -3.11
CA ARG A 231 -20.42 -9.81 -2.05
C ARG A 231 -20.93 -9.52 -0.63
N HIS A 232 -21.66 -8.42 -0.44
CA HIS A 232 -22.22 -8.00 0.84
C HIS A 232 -23.70 -7.68 0.69
N VAL A 233 -24.45 -7.73 1.79
CA VAL A 233 -25.81 -7.17 1.81
C VAL A 233 -25.73 -5.64 1.89
N ALA A 234 -26.80 -4.96 1.48
CA ALA A 234 -26.85 -3.50 1.48
C ALA A 234 -26.48 -2.85 2.83
N ALA A 235 -26.85 -3.49 3.96
CA ALA A 235 -26.58 -2.96 5.29
C ALA A 235 -25.07 -2.92 5.65
N ASP A 236 -24.25 -3.78 5.04
CA ASP A 236 -22.83 -3.90 5.40
C ASP A 236 -21.96 -2.84 4.70
N TRP A 237 -22.38 -2.38 3.52
CA TRP A 237 -21.58 -1.51 2.65
C TRP A 237 -21.08 -0.22 3.32
N PRO A 238 -21.86 0.49 4.15
CA PRO A 238 -21.35 1.65 4.90
C PRO A 238 -20.12 1.32 5.75
N ALA A 239 -20.11 0.17 6.44
CA ALA A 239 -18.96 -0.24 7.25
C ALA A 239 -17.75 -0.62 6.39
N VAL A 240 -17.98 -1.32 5.29
CA VAL A 240 -16.93 -1.71 4.34
C VAL A 240 -16.26 -0.49 3.72
N VAL A 241 -17.03 0.51 3.26
CA VAL A 241 -16.50 1.74 2.66
C VAL A 241 -15.73 2.56 3.69
N ARG A 242 -16.23 2.70 4.93
CA ARG A 242 -15.49 3.38 6.00
C ARG A 242 -14.13 2.73 6.28
N ARG A 243 -14.09 1.40 6.34
CA ARG A 243 -12.84 0.65 6.52
C ARG A 243 -11.87 0.87 5.35
N MET A 244 -12.36 0.82 4.11
CA MET A 244 -11.52 1.07 2.93
C MET A 244 -11.00 2.50 2.89
N GLN A 245 -11.82 3.50 3.23
CA GLN A 245 -11.38 4.88 3.32
C GLN A 245 -10.24 5.07 4.34
N ALA A 246 -10.33 4.42 5.51
CA ALA A 246 -9.24 4.42 6.49
C ALA A 246 -7.96 3.79 5.93
N ASN A 247 -8.06 2.65 5.22
CA ASN A 247 -6.92 2.01 4.57
C ASN A 247 -6.31 2.90 3.47
N MET A 248 -7.13 3.60 2.70
CA MET A 248 -6.70 4.50 1.64
C MET A 248 -5.93 5.71 2.20
N MET A 249 -6.43 6.29 3.30
CA MET A 249 -5.72 7.36 4.03
C MET A 249 -4.38 6.88 4.58
N TRP A 250 -4.33 5.67 5.13
CA TRP A 250 -3.09 5.09 5.67
C TRP A 250 -2.02 4.86 4.58
N MET A 251 -2.41 4.48 3.35
CA MET A 251 -1.48 4.26 2.23
C MET A 251 -0.83 5.55 1.69
N ASN A 252 -1.38 6.73 1.97
CA ASN A 252 -0.87 8.05 1.54
C ASN A 252 -0.56 8.18 0.03
N ARG A 253 -1.14 7.34 -0.82
CA ARG A 253 -0.90 7.29 -2.28
C ARG A 253 -2.18 7.13 -3.11
N VAL A 254 -3.34 7.27 -2.48
CA VAL A 254 -4.63 7.06 -3.11
C VAL A 254 -5.22 8.40 -3.53
N ALA A 255 -5.47 8.58 -4.82
CA ALA A 255 -6.03 9.79 -5.39
C ALA A 255 -7.40 10.08 -4.79
N GLY A 256 -7.66 11.35 -4.51
CA GLY A 256 -8.94 11.84 -3.96
C GLY A 256 -9.14 11.60 -2.45
N THR A 257 -8.13 11.10 -1.73
CA THR A 257 -8.17 11.01 -0.25
C THR A 257 -7.74 12.29 0.46
N ARG A 258 -7.07 13.20 -0.26
CA ARG A 258 -6.73 14.55 0.18
C ARG A 258 -7.32 15.52 -0.83
N PHE A 259 -7.71 16.72 -0.36
CA PHE A 259 -8.23 17.73 -1.26
C PHE A 259 -7.15 18.18 -2.25
N ASP A 260 -7.39 17.90 -3.53
CA ASP A 260 -6.58 18.36 -4.66
C ASP A 260 -7.52 18.69 -5.82
N VAL A 261 -7.51 19.93 -6.28
CA VAL A 261 -8.36 20.41 -7.38
C VAL A 261 -8.11 19.69 -8.70
N ARG A 262 -6.97 18.99 -8.83
CA ARG A 262 -6.58 18.24 -10.04
C ARG A 262 -7.05 16.78 -9.99
N GLU A 263 -7.53 16.30 -8.85
CA GLU A 263 -7.93 14.91 -8.66
C GLU A 263 -9.45 14.78 -8.46
N PRO A 264 -10.09 13.72 -8.99
CA PRO A 264 -11.44 13.37 -8.61
C PRO A 264 -11.54 13.20 -7.09
N GLN A 265 -12.39 13.99 -6.45
CA GLN A 265 -12.57 13.93 -5.00
C GLN A 265 -13.54 12.80 -4.65
N LEU A 266 -13.12 11.91 -3.76
CA LEU A 266 -13.91 10.74 -3.40
C LEU A 266 -15.17 11.14 -2.62
N ARG A 267 -16.33 10.67 -3.08
CA ARG A 267 -17.63 10.94 -2.46
C ARG A 267 -18.17 9.65 -1.82
N ALA A 268 -17.83 9.44 -0.55
CA ALA A 268 -18.16 8.20 0.17
C ALA A 268 -19.67 7.89 0.16
N ALA A 269 -20.53 8.90 0.29
CA ALA A 269 -21.98 8.72 0.24
C ALA A 269 -22.46 8.15 -1.10
N ASP A 270 -21.94 8.65 -2.22
CA ASP A 270 -22.29 8.16 -3.57
C ASP A 270 -21.82 6.72 -3.78
N ILE A 271 -20.62 6.39 -3.30
CA ILE A 271 -20.03 5.05 -3.38
C ILE A 271 -20.88 4.07 -2.57
N VAL A 272 -21.25 4.42 -1.35
CA VAL A 272 -22.13 3.61 -0.50
C VAL A 272 -23.48 3.42 -1.18
N ALA A 273 -24.10 4.48 -1.69
CA ALA A 273 -25.41 4.40 -2.34
C ALA A 273 -25.37 3.52 -3.60
N PHE A 274 -24.29 3.59 -4.39
CA PHE A 274 -24.05 2.70 -5.53
C PHE A 274 -23.99 1.24 -5.08
N LEU A 275 -23.14 0.94 -4.10
CA LEU A 275 -22.93 -0.42 -3.62
C LEU A 275 -24.20 -1.03 -3.01
N GLN A 276 -24.98 -0.24 -2.26
CA GLN A 276 -26.24 -0.67 -1.67
C GLN A 276 -27.30 -1.01 -2.72
N ARG A 277 -27.41 -0.20 -3.78
CA ARG A 277 -28.38 -0.44 -4.88
C ARG A 277 -28.08 -1.72 -5.66
N HIS A 278 -26.82 -2.14 -5.70
CA HIS A 278 -26.38 -3.30 -6.48
C HIS A 278 -26.00 -4.50 -5.60
N ALA A 279 -26.28 -4.43 -4.30
CA ALA A 279 -26.04 -5.51 -3.36
C ALA A 279 -26.89 -6.76 -3.67
N ARG A 280 -26.54 -7.89 -3.04
CA ARG A 280 -27.34 -9.12 -3.14
C ARG A 280 -28.64 -9.02 -2.35
#